data_AF-A0A1V6BY07-F1
#
_entry.id   AF-A0A1V6BY07-F1
#
_cell.length_a   1.000
_cell.length_b   1.000
_cell.length_c   1.000
_cell.angle_alpha   90.00
_cell.angle_beta   90.00
_cell.angle_gamma   90.00
#
_symmetry.space_group_name_H-M   'P 1'
#
loop_
_entity.id
_entity.type
_entity.pdbx_description
1 polymer ?
#
loop_
_entity_poly.entity_id
_entity_poly.type
_entity_poly.pdbx_seq_one_letter_code
_entity_poly.pdbx_strand_id
1 'polypeptide(L)'
;MTEIEEKKKQVIGLYGEMRLSMELHEFGWQVHRAYIDEGIDFVITKYYCPKCKKYSNQWIRYAKYNGKKRKCVTNLCEHCQKTELAVISRYLQVKTSEGVSTRKTNVRKFSFHPKIRYNMGEEIFYVWIAVFDTPREKLCHFYILNTKEVSKFDNMSLPTYQITDNQKTTLTINEFGEVLNKGANYDYSCFNAKFFQNWKALEIEME
;
A
#
# COMPACT_ATOMS: atom_id res chain seq x y z
N MET A 1 -18.25 -21.85 -5.20
CA MET A 1 -18.12 -20.82 -4.15
C MET A 1 -19.52 -20.29 -3.90
N THR A 2 -19.95 -20.16 -2.66
CA THR A 2 -21.33 -19.71 -2.36
C THR A 2 -21.42 -18.18 -2.43
N GLU A 3 -22.60 -17.62 -2.78
CA GLU A 3 -22.83 -16.17 -2.82
C GLU A 3 -22.46 -15.46 -1.50
N ILE A 4 -22.63 -16.16 -0.37
CA ILE A 4 -22.25 -15.69 0.97
C ILE A 4 -20.73 -15.55 1.11
N GLU A 5 -19.96 -16.51 0.59
CA GLU A 5 -18.48 -16.45 0.62
C GLU A 5 -17.96 -15.29 -0.23
N GLU A 6 -18.59 -15.02 -1.38
CA GLU A 6 -18.25 -13.89 -2.23
C GLU A 6 -18.51 -12.54 -1.55
N LYS A 7 -19.68 -12.38 -0.92
CA LYS A 7 -20.00 -11.18 -0.13
C LYS A 7 -19.02 -10.98 1.03
N LYS A 8 -18.65 -12.04 1.73
CA LYS A 8 -17.63 -11.96 2.81
C LYS A 8 -16.28 -11.47 2.28
N LYS A 9 -15.81 -12.00 1.15
CA LYS A 9 -14.57 -11.57 0.51
C LYS A 9 -14.62 -10.09 0.12
N GLN A 10 -15.73 -9.62 -0.45
CA GLN A 10 -15.92 -8.21 -0.79
C GLN A 10 -15.85 -7.30 0.44
N VAL A 11 -16.54 -7.66 1.52
CA VAL A 11 -16.53 -6.89 2.78
C VAL A 11 -15.12 -6.80 3.37
N ILE A 12 -14.37 -7.90 3.35
CA ILE A 12 -12.98 -7.91 3.84
C ILE A 12 -12.07 -7.06 2.94
N GLY A 13 -12.25 -7.13 1.62
CA GLY A 13 -11.56 -6.27 0.66
C GLY A 13 -11.73 -4.79 1.02
N LEU A 14 -12.99 -4.35 1.15
CA LEU A 14 -13.35 -2.97 1.53
C LEU A 14 -12.78 -2.57 2.89
N TYR A 15 -12.80 -3.48 3.87
CA TYR A 15 -12.22 -3.22 5.19
C TYR A 15 -10.72 -2.98 5.12
N GLY A 16 -9.98 -3.83 4.39
CA GLY A 16 -8.53 -3.67 4.21
C GLY A 16 -8.18 -2.37 3.49
N GLU A 17 -8.89 -2.04 2.40
CA GLU A 17 -8.73 -0.78 1.67
C GLU A 17 -9.00 0.47 2.53
N MET A 18 -10.04 0.42 3.36
CA MET A 18 -10.36 1.50 4.30
C MET A 18 -9.25 1.66 5.33
N ARG A 19 -8.79 0.56 5.94
CA ARG A 19 -7.66 0.59 6.89
C ARG A 19 -6.41 1.17 6.23
N LEU A 20 -6.04 0.71 5.04
CA LEU A 20 -4.91 1.26 4.30
C LEU A 20 -5.05 2.76 4.07
N SER A 21 -6.23 3.23 3.66
CA SER A 21 -6.47 4.65 3.41
C SER A 21 -6.29 5.50 4.67
N MET A 22 -6.70 4.98 5.84
CA MET A 22 -6.50 5.63 7.13
C MET A 22 -5.01 5.73 7.50
N GLU A 23 -4.26 4.62 7.41
CA GLU A 23 -2.81 4.62 7.68
C GLU A 23 -2.09 5.62 6.76
N LEU A 24 -2.36 5.58 5.46
CA LEU A 24 -1.77 6.51 4.48
C LEU A 24 -2.05 7.97 4.83
N HIS A 25 -3.28 8.29 5.26
CA HIS A 25 -3.65 9.62 5.72
C HIS A 25 -2.87 10.05 6.97
N GLU A 26 -2.66 9.14 7.94
CA GLU A 26 -1.83 9.41 9.12
C GLU A 26 -0.36 9.68 8.75
N PHE A 27 0.15 9.02 7.70
CA PHE A 27 1.46 9.33 7.10
C PHE A 27 1.46 10.59 6.21
N GLY A 28 0.36 11.33 6.14
CA GLY A 28 0.25 12.60 5.40
C GLY A 28 0.09 12.44 3.89
N TRP A 29 -0.27 11.24 3.40
CA TRP A 29 -0.62 11.04 2.00
C TRP A 29 -2.07 11.47 1.73
N GLN A 30 -2.29 12.06 0.57
CA GLN A 30 -3.61 12.23 -0.02
C GLN A 30 -3.94 10.96 -0.80
N VAL A 31 -5.10 10.36 -0.55
CA VAL A 31 -5.50 9.09 -1.15
C VAL A 31 -6.61 9.32 -2.16
N HIS A 32 -6.40 8.87 -3.40
CA HIS A 32 -7.36 8.94 -4.49
C HIS A 32 -7.67 7.53 -4.99
N ARG A 33 -8.94 7.17 -5.17
CA ARG A 33 -9.31 5.91 -5.81
C ARG A 33 -9.11 6.03 -7.32
N ALA A 34 -8.39 5.09 -7.92
CA ALA A 34 -8.22 5.04 -9.36
C ALA A 34 -9.45 4.37 -9.98
N TYR A 35 -10.16 5.07 -10.87
CA TYR A 35 -11.41 4.57 -11.46
C TYR A 35 -11.22 3.91 -12.83
N ILE A 36 -10.01 3.93 -13.40
CA ILE A 36 -9.79 3.70 -14.85
C ILE A 36 -8.75 2.60 -15.15
N ASP A 37 -8.01 2.09 -14.16
CA ASP A 37 -6.91 1.12 -14.40
C ASP A 37 -7.26 -0.26 -13.82
N GLU A 38 -7.15 -1.33 -14.62
CA GLU A 38 -7.55 -2.69 -14.25
C GLU A 38 -6.73 -3.32 -13.09
N GLY A 39 -5.64 -2.67 -12.65
CA GLY A 39 -4.81 -3.18 -11.56
C GLY A 39 -4.28 -2.17 -10.56
N ILE A 40 -4.66 -0.89 -10.65
CA ILE A 40 -4.35 0.13 -9.64
C ILE A 40 -5.62 0.47 -8.87
N ASP A 41 -5.57 0.33 -7.55
CA ASP A 41 -6.70 0.60 -6.67
C ASP A 41 -6.63 2.03 -6.11
N PHE A 42 -5.41 2.52 -5.82
CA PHE A 42 -5.19 3.89 -5.35
C PHE A 42 -4.07 4.62 -6.10
N VAL A 43 -4.24 5.93 -6.25
CA VAL A 43 -3.16 6.88 -6.47
C VAL A 43 -3.00 7.69 -5.19
N ILE A 44 -1.79 7.72 -4.64
CA ILE A 44 -1.48 8.53 -3.47
C ILE A 44 -0.57 9.69 -3.85
N THR A 45 -0.79 10.85 -3.25
CA THR A 45 0.06 12.02 -3.49
C THR A 45 0.53 12.69 -2.21
N LYS A 46 1.74 13.26 -2.24
CA LYS A 46 2.31 14.04 -1.13
C LYS A 46 3.20 15.14 -1.71
N TYR A 47 3.24 16.28 -1.06
CA TYR A 47 3.99 17.44 -1.53
C TYR A 47 5.37 17.50 -0.89
N TYR A 48 6.41 17.62 -1.70
CA TYR A 48 7.80 17.74 -1.26
C TYR A 48 8.40 19.08 -1.63
N CYS A 49 9.09 19.73 -0.69
CA CYS A 49 9.79 20.97 -0.97
C CYS A 49 11.27 20.67 -1.31
N PRO A 50 11.71 20.88 -2.57
CA PRO A 50 13.07 20.59 -2.99
C PRO A 50 14.13 21.45 -2.29
N LYS A 51 13.75 22.65 -1.82
CA LYS A 51 14.63 23.55 -1.08
C LYS A 51 14.76 23.16 0.39
N CYS A 52 13.64 22.86 1.06
CA CYS A 52 13.65 22.47 2.47
C CYS A 52 14.04 21.01 2.69
N LYS A 53 14.11 20.24 1.60
CA LYS A 53 14.41 18.80 1.59
C LYS A 53 13.49 17.98 2.50
N LYS A 54 12.21 18.36 2.56
CA LYS A 54 11.20 17.68 3.37
C LYS A 54 9.81 17.83 2.78
N TYR A 55 8.92 16.92 3.18
CA TYR A 55 7.49 17.02 2.92
C TYR A 55 6.89 18.25 3.59
N SER A 56 5.90 18.87 2.93
CA SER A 56 5.31 20.13 3.37
C SER A 56 3.94 20.33 2.73
N ASN A 57 2.99 20.91 3.45
CA ASN A 57 1.72 21.29 2.86
C ASN A 57 1.84 22.55 1.99
N GLN A 58 0.79 22.78 1.20
CA GLN A 58 0.61 24.01 0.44
C GLN A 58 0.42 25.21 1.36
N TRP A 59 1.18 26.28 1.12
CA TRP A 59 1.03 27.53 1.82
C TRP A 59 -0.32 28.18 1.48
N ILE A 60 -1.09 28.45 2.53
CA ILE A 60 -2.39 29.12 2.43
C ILE A 60 -2.20 30.60 2.76
N ARG A 61 -2.36 31.45 1.75
CA ARG A 61 -2.31 32.91 1.93
C ARG A 61 -3.71 33.45 2.15
N TYR A 62 -3.84 34.36 3.11
CA TYR A 62 -5.06 35.13 3.32
C TYR A 62 -4.84 36.59 2.92
N ALA A 63 -5.70 37.12 2.07
CA ALA A 63 -5.65 38.51 1.62
C ALA A 63 -7.02 39.18 1.73
N LYS A 64 -7.05 40.50 1.88
CA LYS A 64 -8.30 41.28 1.88
C LYS A 64 -8.65 41.64 0.44
N TYR A 65 -9.81 41.20 -0.04
CA TYR A 65 -10.32 41.51 -1.37
C TYR A 65 -11.76 42.01 -1.24
N ASN A 66 -12.03 43.24 -1.69
CA ASN A 66 -13.30 43.95 -1.52
C ASN A 66 -13.82 43.90 -0.07
N GLY A 67 -12.95 44.27 0.88
CA GLY A 67 -13.31 44.28 2.30
C GLY A 67 -13.37 42.91 2.99
N LYS A 68 -13.42 41.80 2.23
CA LYS A 68 -13.56 40.43 2.76
C LYS A 68 -12.22 39.70 2.80
N LYS A 69 -11.98 38.92 3.87
CA LYS A 69 -10.83 38.01 3.96
C LYS A 69 -11.05 36.84 2.98
N ARG A 70 -10.15 36.68 2.01
CA ARG A 70 -10.18 35.59 1.02
C ARG A 70 -9.00 34.65 1.25
N LYS A 71 -9.24 33.36 1.03
CA LYS A 71 -8.25 32.28 1.08
C LYS A 71 -7.70 32.04 -0.32
N CYS A 72 -6.39 31.97 -0.46
CA CYS A 72 -5.69 31.59 -1.69
C CYS A 72 -4.77 30.41 -1.34
N VAL A 73 -5.07 29.23 -1.89
CA VAL A 73 -4.19 28.06 -1.80
C VAL A 73 -3.11 28.23 -2.87
N THR A 74 -1.84 28.17 -2.48
CA THR A 74 -0.71 28.32 -3.40
C THR A 74 0.01 26.99 -3.57
N ASN A 75 0.77 26.82 -4.65
CA ASN A 75 1.67 25.66 -4.78
C ASN A 75 3.02 25.86 -4.06
N LEU A 76 3.11 26.81 -3.13
CA LEU A 76 4.36 27.11 -2.42
C LEU A 76 4.45 26.31 -1.11
N CYS A 77 5.66 25.97 -0.70
CA CYS A 77 5.92 25.30 0.56
C CYS A 77 5.49 26.15 1.77
N GLU A 78 4.75 25.56 2.73
CA GLU A 78 4.29 26.29 3.92
C GLU A 78 5.44 26.83 4.81
N HIS A 79 6.60 26.18 4.77
CA HIS A 79 7.74 26.54 5.62
C HIS A 79 8.57 27.68 5.04
N CYS A 80 8.95 27.61 3.75
CA CYS A 80 9.77 28.66 3.14
C CYS A 80 8.96 29.71 2.37
N GLN A 81 7.70 29.42 2.06
CA GLN A 81 6.72 30.29 1.40
C GLN A 81 7.18 30.89 0.07
N LYS A 82 8.20 30.29 -0.55
CA LYS A 82 8.90 30.81 -1.74
C LYS A 82 9.11 29.75 -2.81
N THR A 83 9.39 28.52 -2.43
CA THR A 83 9.67 27.42 -3.36
C THR A 83 8.39 26.67 -3.68
N GLU A 84 8.16 26.43 -4.98
CA GLU A 84 7.10 25.54 -5.43
C GLU A 84 7.32 24.10 -4.97
N LEU A 85 6.23 23.44 -4.62
CA LEU A 85 6.22 22.06 -4.18
C LEU A 85 6.24 21.12 -5.39
N ALA A 86 7.08 20.09 -5.30
CA ALA A 86 7.00 18.93 -6.18
C ALA A 86 5.86 18.02 -5.70
N VAL A 87 5.10 17.46 -6.63
CA VAL A 87 4.07 16.45 -6.34
C VAL A 87 4.70 15.08 -6.48
N ILE A 88 4.80 14.36 -5.37
CA ILE A 88 5.20 12.94 -5.37
C ILE A 88 3.93 12.12 -5.47
N SER A 89 3.85 11.27 -6.48
CA SER A 89 2.71 10.40 -6.75
C SER A 89 3.15 8.95 -6.73
N ARG A 90 2.38 8.05 -6.12
CA ARG A 90 2.59 6.59 -6.20
C ARG A 90 1.30 5.90 -6.60
N TYR A 91 1.43 4.80 -7.32
CA TYR A 91 0.32 3.96 -7.75
C TYR A 91 0.32 2.67 -6.94
N LEU A 92 -0.78 2.39 -6.26
CA LEU A 92 -0.91 1.24 -5.37
C LEU A 92 -1.84 0.21 -5.99
N GLN A 93 -1.32 -1.00 -6.21
CA GLN A 93 -2.13 -2.19 -6.33
C GLN A 93 -2.34 -2.78 -4.94
N VAL A 94 -3.60 -2.92 -4.53
CA VAL A 94 -3.97 -3.35 -3.18
C VAL A 94 -4.62 -4.72 -3.23
N LYS A 95 -4.24 -5.57 -2.29
CA LYS A 95 -4.90 -6.85 -2.11
C LYS A 95 -5.04 -7.17 -0.64
N THR A 96 -6.27 -7.47 -0.26
CA THR A 96 -6.60 -7.95 1.08
C THR A 96 -6.77 -9.45 1.06
N SER A 97 -6.24 -10.14 2.07
CA SER A 97 -6.37 -11.59 2.22
C SER A 97 -6.68 -11.93 3.67
N GLU A 98 -7.71 -12.74 3.88
CA GLU A 98 -8.06 -13.26 5.20
C GLU A 98 -7.30 -14.56 5.48
N GLY A 99 -6.82 -14.70 6.71
CA GLY A 99 -6.00 -15.83 7.13
C GLY A 99 -6.82 -17.09 7.34
N VAL A 100 -6.40 -18.21 6.74
CA VAL A 100 -6.96 -19.52 7.00
C VAL A 100 -6.36 -20.11 8.27
N SER A 101 -7.22 -20.61 9.16
CA SER A 101 -6.82 -21.22 10.44
C SER A 101 -5.82 -22.37 10.24
N THR A 102 -4.85 -22.45 11.16
CA THR A 102 -3.91 -23.56 11.24
C THR A 102 -4.08 -24.29 12.57
N ARG A 103 -3.29 -25.35 12.81
CA ARG A 103 -3.26 -26.05 14.11
C ARG A 103 -2.80 -25.14 15.26
N LYS A 104 -2.05 -24.07 14.96
CA LYS A 104 -1.61 -23.08 15.95
C LYS A 104 -2.60 -21.92 15.97
N THR A 105 -3.05 -21.54 17.15
CA THR A 105 -4.11 -20.53 17.35
C THR A 105 -3.72 -19.16 16.81
N ASN A 106 -2.46 -18.77 16.95
CA ASN A 106 -1.90 -17.48 16.54
C ASN A 106 -1.20 -17.49 15.17
N VAL A 107 -1.39 -18.56 14.37
CA VAL A 107 -0.80 -18.66 13.03
C VAL A 107 -1.89 -18.90 12.00
N ARG A 108 -1.76 -18.20 10.87
CA ARG A 108 -2.67 -18.30 9.74
C ARG A 108 -1.90 -18.53 8.44
N LYS A 109 -2.55 -19.19 7.49
CA LYS A 109 -2.05 -19.32 6.12
C LYS A 109 -2.75 -18.32 5.22
N PHE A 110 -1.99 -17.65 4.39
CA PHE A 110 -2.48 -16.68 3.45
C PHE A 110 -1.99 -17.00 2.04
N SER A 111 -2.87 -16.76 1.07
CA SER A 111 -2.48 -16.78 -0.34
C SER A 111 -2.02 -15.38 -0.75
N PHE A 112 -0.78 -15.30 -1.18
CA PHE A 112 -0.11 -14.09 -1.62
C PHE A 112 0.23 -14.19 -3.12
N HIS A 113 -0.15 -13.18 -3.89
CA HIS A 113 0.22 -12.99 -5.30
C HIS A 113 -0.24 -11.60 -5.76
N PRO A 114 0.55 -10.88 -6.58
CA PRO A 114 0.09 -9.66 -7.21
C PRO A 114 -1.14 -9.94 -8.09
N LYS A 115 -2.04 -8.95 -8.22
CA LYS A 115 -3.21 -9.04 -9.12
C LYS A 115 -2.75 -8.93 -10.57
N ILE A 116 -1.89 -7.95 -10.84
CA ILE A 116 -1.23 -7.70 -12.12
C ILE A 116 0.25 -7.43 -11.85
N ARG A 117 1.12 -8.05 -12.63
CA ARG A 117 2.57 -7.78 -12.59
C ARG A 117 2.88 -6.59 -13.48
N TYR A 118 3.24 -5.47 -12.88
CA TYR A 118 3.68 -4.29 -13.62
C TYR A 118 5.19 -4.29 -13.85
N ASN A 119 5.60 -3.85 -15.03
CA ASN A 119 6.98 -3.48 -15.35
C ASN A 119 7.03 -1.98 -15.70
N MET A 120 6.65 -1.12 -14.75
CA MET A 120 6.50 0.33 -14.95
C MET A 120 7.44 1.15 -14.04
N GLY A 121 8.65 0.65 -13.81
CA GLY A 121 9.65 1.40 -13.04
C GLY A 121 9.38 1.45 -11.54
N GLU A 122 9.64 2.59 -10.91
CA GLU A 122 9.71 2.73 -9.44
C GLU A 122 8.46 3.36 -8.82
N GLU A 123 7.46 3.66 -9.64
CA GLU A 123 6.27 4.41 -9.22
C GLU A 123 5.09 3.53 -8.79
N ILE A 124 5.17 2.21 -9.08
CA ILE A 124 4.11 1.26 -8.76
C ILE A 124 4.53 0.36 -7.61
N PHE A 125 3.66 0.35 -6.61
CA PHE A 125 3.80 -0.41 -5.38
C PHE A 125 2.67 -1.42 -5.26
N TYR A 126 3.01 -2.57 -4.72
CA TYR A 126 2.04 -3.55 -4.27
C TYR A 126 1.90 -3.43 -2.76
N VAL A 127 0.67 -3.27 -2.30
CA VAL A 127 0.32 -3.27 -0.87
C VAL A 127 -0.55 -4.48 -0.60
N TRP A 128 0.02 -5.43 0.11
CA TRP A 128 -0.71 -6.61 0.55
C TRP A 128 -1.11 -6.49 2.01
N ILE A 129 -2.37 -6.81 2.29
CA ILE A 129 -2.98 -6.67 3.61
C ILE A 129 -3.39 -8.05 4.09
N ALA A 130 -2.65 -8.57 5.07
CA ALA A 130 -2.99 -9.82 5.74
C ALA A 130 -3.92 -9.51 6.92
N VAL A 131 -5.16 -9.98 6.85
CA VAL A 131 -6.19 -9.75 7.87
C VAL A 131 -6.32 -11.00 8.75
N PHE A 132 -6.08 -10.79 10.04
CA PHE A 132 -6.33 -11.77 11.09
C PHE A 132 -7.69 -11.47 11.71
N ASP A 133 -8.63 -12.40 11.52
CA ASP A 133 -9.91 -12.36 12.22
C ASP A 133 -9.69 -12.85 13.67
N THR A 134 -9.64 -11.91 14.61
CA THR A 134 -9.57 -12.22 16.05
C THR A 134 -10.95 -12.02 16.68
N PRO A 135 -11.24 -12.66 17.83
CA PRO A 135 -12.55 -12.54 18.48
C PRO A 135 -12.97 -11.11 18.86
N ARG A 136 -12.03 -10.17 18.98
CA ARG A 136 -12.29 -8.80 19.44
C ARG A 136 -12.22 -7.77 18.32
N GLU A 137 -11.26 -7.92 17.42
CA GLU A 137 -11.04 -7.00 16.30
C GLU A 137 -10.34 -7.69 15.13
N LYS A 138 -10.41 -7.07 13.95
CA LYS A 138 -9.59 -7.51 12.81
C LYS A 138 -8.24 -6.83 12.89
N LEU A 139 -7.18 -7.63 12.95
CA LEU A 139 -5.82 -7.13 12.92
C LEU A 139 -5.29 -7.14 11.47
N CYS A 140 -4.76 -6.02 11.01
CA CYS A 140 -4.20 -5.85 9.67
C CYS A 140 -2.68 -5.74 9.72
N HIS A 141 -2.02 -6.54 8.89
CA HIS A 141 -0.60 -6.43 8.61
C HIS A 141 -0.38 -5.99 7.17
N PHE A 142 0.43 -4.95 6.98
CA PHE A 142 0.71 -4.36 5.68
C PHE A 142 2.09 -4.81 5.20
N TYR A 143 2.17 -5.30 3.96
CA TYR A 143 3.42 -5.60 3.29
C TYR A 143 3.49 -4.73 2.05
N ILE A 144 4.45 -3.80 2.05
CA ILE A 144 4.57 -2.73 1.07
C ILE A 144 5.88 -2.94 0.32
N LEU A 145 5.79 -3.01 -1.00
CA LEU A 145 6.95 -3.29 -1.83
C LEU A 145 6.79 -2.68 -3.22
N ASN A 146 7.92 -2.32 -3.82
CA ASN A 146 7.93 -1.90 -5.20
C ASN A 146 7.75 -3.11 -6.13
N THR A 147 7.07 -2.93 -7.26
CA THR A 147 6.82 -4.02 -8.22
C THR A 147 8.08 -4.66 -8.80
N LYS A 148 9.23 -3.96 -8.85
CA LYS A 148 10.53 -4.54 -9.22
C LYS A 148 11.00 -5.63 -8.25
N GLU A 149 10.53 -5.60 -7.01
CA GLU A 149 10.95 -6.53 -5.96
C GLU A 149 10.21 -7.86 -5.99
N VAL A 150 9.22 -8.02 -6.89
CA VAL A 150 8.46 -9.27 -7.05
C VAL A 150 9.36 -10.45 -7.37
N SER A 151 10.45 -10.20 -8.11
CA SER A 151 11.49 -11.20 -8.43
C SER A 151 12.15 -11.86 -7.20
N LYS A 152 12.05 -11.25 -6.01
CA LYS A 152 12.63 -11.80 -4.78
C LYS A 152 11.85 -12.98 -4.19
N PHE A 153 10.57 -13.12 -4.54
CA PHE A 153 9.69 -14.12 -3.92
C PHE A 153 8.75 -14.81 -4.91
N ASP A 154 8.75 -14.41 -6.18
CA ASP A 154 7.88 -14.97 -7.21
C ASP A 154 8.64 -15.17 -8.55
N ASN A 155 8.16 -16.13 -9.35
CA ASN A 155 8.80 -16.49 -10.62
C ASN A 155 8.37 -15.56 -11.75
N MET A 156 9.32 -14.70 -12.16
CA MET A 156 9.14 -13.74 -13.26
C MET A 156 9.07 -14.39 -14.65
N SER A 157 9.47 -15.65 -14.81
CA SER A 157 9.40 -16.37 -16.10
C SER A 157 8.00 -16.87 -16.45
N LEU A 158 7.06 -16.84 -15.50
CA LEU A 158 5.70 -17.32 -15.73
C LEU A 158 4.95 -16.36 -16.68
N PRO A 159 4.32 -16.87 -17.75
CA PRO A 159 3.47 -16.06 -18.60
C PRO A 159 2.23 -15.68 -17.79
N THR A 160 2.01 -14.39 -17.56
CA THR A 160 0.72 -13.68 -17.69
C THR A 160 0.58 -12.46 -16.78
N TYR A 161 -0.36 -11.62 -17.22
CA TYR A 161 -0.96 -10.42 -16.64
C TYR A 161 -1.90 -10.70 -15.44
N GLN A 162 -2.35 -11.95 -15.25
CA GLN A 162 -3.19 -12.40 -14.13
C GLN A 162 -2.74 -13.79 -13.67
N ILE A 163 -2.36 -13.90 -12.39
CA ILE A 163 -1.86 -15.13 -11.78
C ILE A 163 -3.02 -16.10 -11.51
N THR A 164 -2.88 -17.35 -11.95
CA THR A 164 -3.86 -18.42 -11.68
C THR A 164 -3.67 -19.04 -10.29
N ASP A 165 -4.69 -19.70 -9.76
CA ASP A 165 -4.68 -20.27 -8.40
C ASP A 165 -3.50 -21.21 -8.09
N ASN A 166 -2.96 -21.88 -9.11
CA ASN A 166 -1.85 -22.82 -8.99
C ASN A 166 -0.47 -22.14 -8.88
N GLN A 167 -0.43 -20.81 -9.00
CA GLN A 167 0.78 -19.98 -8.95
C GLN A 167 0.82 -19.11 -7.67
N LYS A 168 -0.11 -19.34 -6.72
CA LYS A 168 -0.21 -18.56 -5.49
C LYS A 168 0.90 -18.93 -4.51
N THR A 169 1.66 -17.93 -4.06
CA THR A 169 2.59 -18.10 -2.94
C THR A 169 1.79 -18.26 -1.66
N THR A 170 2.07 -19.30 -0.87
CA THR A 170 1.45 -19.46 0.45
C THR A 170 2.39 -18.96 1.53
N LEU A 171 1.95 -17.97 2.29
CA LEU A 171 2.67 -17.43 3.44
C LEU A 171 2.00 -17.91 4.73
N THR A 172 2.79 -18.43 5.65
CA THR A 172 2.38 -18.81 7.00
C THR A 172 2.84 -17.71 7.93
N ILE A 173 1.90 -16.98 8.51
CA ILE A 173 2.16 -15.73 9.22
C ILE A 173 1.62 -15.84 10.65
N ASN A 174 2.40 -15.38 11.64
CA ASN A 174 1.91 -15.25 13.01
C ASN A 174 1.10 -13.95 13.22
N GLU A 175 0.41 -13.84 14.35
CA GLU A 175 -0.38 -12.66 14.70
C GLU A 175 0.42 -11.35 14.78
N PHE A 176 1.75 -11.41 14.86
CA PHE A 176 2.63 -10.24 14.86
C PHE A 176 3.08 -9.82 13.46
N GLY A 177 2.63 -10.51 12.41
CA GLY A 177 2.97 -10.20 11.02
C GLY A 177 4.28 -10.82 10.53
N GLU A 178 4.88 -11.73 11.30
CA GLU A 178 6.10 -12.42 10.88
C GLU A 178 5.76 -13.62 9.99
N VAL A 179 6.39 -13.67 8.81
CA VAL A 179 6.37 -14.81 7.90
C VAL A 179 7.32 -15.90 8.42
N LEU A 180 6.77 -17.10 8.65
CA LEU A 180 7.45 -18.21 9.32
C LEU A 180 7.99 -19.28 8.38
N ASN A 181 7.51 -19.34 7.14
CA ASN A 181 7.90 -20.34 6.17
C ASN A 181 8.84 -19.77 5.10
N LYS A 182 9.58 -20.68 4.44
CA LYS A 182 10.31 -20.39 3.21
C LYS A 182 9.55 -20.95 2.01
N GLY A 183 9.81 -20.41 0.82
CA GLY A 183 9.35 -21.00 -0.43
C GLY A 183 10.23 -22.19 -0.83
N ALA A 184 9.78 -22.99 -1.78
CA ALA A 184 10.59 -24.07 -2.34
C ALA A 184 11.84 -23.52 -3.07
N ASN A 185 11.65 -22.41 -3.79
CA ASN A 185 12.69 -21.78 -4.62
C ASN A 185 13.05 -20.35 -4.15
N TYR A 186 12.40 -19.84 -3.10
CA TYR A 186 12.52 -18.44 -2.67
C TYR A 186 12.70 -18.32 -1.17
N ASP A 187 13.51 -17.34 -0.75
CA ASP A 187 13.62 -16.93 0.65
C ASP A 187 12.62 -15.81 0.96
N TYR A 188 11.67 -16.11 1.84
CA TYR A 188 10.64 -15.14 2.26
C TYR A 188 11.11 -14.24 3.41
N SER A 189 12.39 -14.29 3.81
CA SER A 189 12.98 -13.36 4.78
C SER A 189 12.78 -11.87 4.40
N CYS A 190 12.67 -11.56 3.10
CA CYS A 190 12.38 -10.22 2.60
C CYS A 190 11.03 -9.65 3.09
N PHE A 191 10.03 -10.49 3.34
CA PHE A 191 8.75 -10.05 3.90
C PHE A 191 8.94 -9.46 5.29
N ASN A 192 9.79 -10.09 6.11
CA ASN A 192 10.04 -9.64 7.48
C ASN A 192 11.02 -8.46 7.52
N ALA A 193 12.11 -8.53 6.76
CA ALA A 193 13.20 -7.57 6.84
C ALA A 193 12.95 -6.27 6.05
N LYS A 194 12.13 -6.33 4.98
CA LYS A 194 11.98 -5.22 4.04
C LYS A 194 10.54 -4.78 3.78
N PHE A 195 9.57 -5.69 3.75
CA PHE A 195 8.22 -5.33 3.28
C PHE A 195 7.24 -5.02 4.41
N PHE A 196 7.40 -5.69 5.56
CA PHE A 196 6.48 -5.57 6.69
C PHE A 196 6.44 -4.14 7.24
N GLN A 197 5.25 -3.54 7.21
CA GLN A 197 4.95 -2.17 7.63
C GLN A 197 5.92 -1.11 7.10
N ASN A 198 6.51 -1.32 5.92
CA ASN A 198 7.51 -0.43 5.35
C ASN A 198 6.87 0.76 4.62
N TRP A 199 6.21 1.64 5.39
CA TRP A 199 5.57 2.84 4.86
C TRP A 199 6.54 3.80 4.18
N LYS A 200 7.80 3.81 4.64
CA LYS A 200 8.88 4.64 4.06
C LYS A 200 9.20 4.27 2.63
N ALA A 201 8.90 3.04 2.19
CA ALA A 201 9.08 2.64 0.79
C ALA A 201 8.30 3.53 -0.19
N LEU A 202 7.22 4.17 0.25
CA LEU A 202 6.39 5.04 -0.57
C LEU A 202 6.98 6.45 -0.70
N GLU A 203 7.87 6.85 0.22
CA GLU A 203 8.49 8.17 0.24
C GLU A 203 9.63 8.26 -0.80
N ILE A 204 10.17 9.46 -1.00
CA ILE A 204 11.38 9.62 -1.82
C ILE A 204 12.59 9.15 -1.00
N GLU A 205 13.53 8.47 -1.66
CA GLU A 205 14.82 8.21 -1.03
C GLU A 205 15.57 9.54 -0.88
N MET A 206 15.96 9.86 0.34
CA MET A 206 16.78 11.03 0.63
C MET A 206 18.24 10.59 0.52
N GLU A 207 18.91 11.02 -0.56
CA GLU A 207 20.37 10.95 -0.70
C GLU A 207 21.08 11.92 0.24
#